data_AF-A0A958VQT8-F1
#
_entry.id   AF-A0A958VQT8-F1
#
_cell.length_a   1.000
_cell.length_b   1.000
_cell.length_c   1.000
_cell.angle_alpha   90.00
_cell.angle_beta   90.00
_cell.angle_gamma   90.00
#
_symmetry.space_group_name_H-M   'P 1'
#
loop_
_entity.id
_entity.type
_entity.pdbx_description
1 polymer ?
#
loop_
_entity_poly.entity_id
_entity_poly.type
_entity_poly.pdbx_seq_one_letter_code
_entity_poly.pdbx_strand_id
1 'polypeptide(L)'
;TFHSSTCFGLCPSVSVEVNNDGRIFYNGRTYSGLEGNFEGKMHAKTLLELRKMLNNSQLYVLDQKWKQLTSPNDQPRYNYIIELTDGRLIQINTNDQHPILDSLSEFLINIHKKASLTKATGKHNFEISTIEDYRVTLN
;
A
#
# COMPACT_ATOMS: atom_id res chain seq x y z
N THR A 1 -3.28 3.15 4.86
CA THR A 1 -3.27 1.71 4.54
C THR A 1 -2.89 1.46 3.09
N PHE A 2 -2.22 0.34 2.81
CA PHE A 2 -1.82 -0.10 1.47
C PHE A 2 -2.08 -1.60 1.30
N HIS A 3 -2.53 -1.99 0.12
CA HIS A 3 -2.65 -3.41 -0.26
C HIS A 3 -2.05 -3.65 -1.63
N SER A 4 -1.34 -4.77 -1.77
CA SER A 4 -0.94 -5.33 -3.06
C SER A 4 -1.56 -6.71 -3.27
N SER A 5 -2.07 -6.96 -4.48
CA SER A 5 -2.45 -8.29 -4.91
C SER A 5 -1.29 -9.04 -5.54
N THR A 6 -1.45 -10.35 -5.70
CA THR A 6 -0.57 -11.12 -6.58
C THR A 6 -0.80 -10.73 -8.04
N CYS A 7 0.21 -11.03 -8.86
CA CYS A 7 0.15 -11.00 -10.32
C CYS A 7 0.59 -12.41 -10.80
N PHE A 8 -0.35 -13.24 -11.26
CA PHE A 8 -0.16 -14.63 -11.72
C PHE A 8 0.99 -15.43 -11.05
N GLY A 9 1.16 -15.30 -9.72
CA GLY A 9 2.15 -16.06 -8.96
C GLY A 9 3.56 -15.47 -8.83
N LEU A 10 3.79 -14.18 -9.10
CA LEU A 10 5.12 -13.56 -8.93
C LEU A 10 5.13 -12.32 -8.04
N CYS A 11 4.06 -11.52 -8.04
CA CYS A 11 4.04 -10.30 -7.24
C CYS A 11 3.75 -10.57 -5.76
N PRO A 12 4.51 -9.94 -4.85
CA PRO A 12 4.21 -9.93 -3.41
C PRO A 12 2.80 -9.44 -3.10
N SER A 13 2.03 -10.24 -2.38
CA SER A 13 0.76 -9.77 -1.79
C SER A 13 0.96 -9.40 -0.33
N VAL A 14 0.74 -8.12 -0.01
CA VAL A 14 0.85 -7.58 1.34
C VAL A 14 -0.32 -6.67 1.67
N SER A 15 -0.61 -6.52 2.96
CA SER A 15 -1.40 -5.41 3.50
C SER A 15 -0.58 -4.70 4.57
N VAL A 16 -0.53 -3.39 4.50
CA VAL A 16 0.32 -2.55 5.35
C VAL A 16 -0.47 -1.37 5.85
N GLU A 17 -0.43 -1.12 7.15
CA GLU A 17 -0.93 0.10 7.75
C GLU A 17 0.21 0.77 8.50
N VAL A 18 0.44 2.05 8.25
CA VAL A 18 1.45 2.85 8.93
C VAL A 18 0.75 4.04 9.56
N ASN A 19 0.79 4.10 10.88
CA ASN A 19 0.26 5.23 11.63
C ASN A 19 1.24 6.40 11.61
N ASN A 20 0.75 7.61 11.89
CA ASN A 20 1.58 8.82 11.85
C ASN A 20 2.75 8.80 12.87
N ASP A 21 2.62 8.02 13.95
CA ASP A 21 3.69 7.79 14.94
C ASP A 21 4.72 6.72 14.52
N GLY A 22 4.54 6.13 13.34
CA GLY A 22 5.38 5.08 12.78
C GLY A 22 5.02 3.67 13.23
N ARG A 23 3.95 3.46 14.01
CA ARG A 23 3.46 2.10 14.31
C ARG A 23 2.99 1.43 13.01
N ILE A 24 3.42 0.19 12.80
CA ILE A 24 3.14 -0.58 11.58
C ILE A 24 2.31 -1.80 11.94
N PHE A 25 1.29 -2.06 11.13
CA PHE A 25 0.70 -3.38 10.99
C PHE A 25 1.02 -3.92 9.61
N TYR A 26 1.38 -5.19 9.56
CA TYR A 26 1.81 -5.84 8.34
C TYR A 26 1.19 -7.24 8.25
N ASN A 27 0.53 -7.53 7.14
CA ASN A 27 0.08 -8.87 6.77
C ASN A 27 0.75 -9.23 5.45
N GLY A 28 1.75 -10.10 5.51
CA GLY A 28 2.35 -10.67 4.32
C GLY A 28 1.64 -11.96 3.93
N ARG A 29 1.38 -12.12 2.63
CA ARG A 29 0.84 -13.34 2.02
C ARG A 29 1.85 -13.86 1.00
N THR A 30 1.36 -14.50 -0.06
CA THR A 30 2.19 -15.13 -1.09
C THR A 30 3.25 -14.18 -1.64
N TYR A 31 4.49 -14.69 -1.76
CA TYR A 31 5.66 -13.99 -2.31
C TYR A 31 6.07 -12.72 -1.55
N SER A 32 5.56 -12.48 -0.35
CA SER A 32 5.87 -11.28 0.44
C SER A 32 7.24 -11.28 1.11
N GLY A 33 7.93 -12.41 1.14
CA GLY A 33 9.22 -12.58 1.84
C GLY A 33 9.10 -12.70 3.37
N LEU A 34 8.01 -12.22 3.96
CA LEU A 34 7.66 -12.42 5.36
C LEU A 34 6.16 -12.69 5.46
N GLU A 35 5.74 -13.95 5.62
CA GLU A 35 4.32 -14.32 5.63
C GLU A 35 3.73 -14.35 7.04
N GLY A 36 2.49 -13.88 7.18
CA GLY A 36 1.76 -13.83 8.44
C GLY A 36 1.43 -12.42 8.92
N ASN A 37 0.92 -12.32 10.14
CA ASN A 37 0.58 -11.04 10.79
C ASN A 37 1.73 -10.58 11.68
N PHE A 38 2.11 -9.33 11.52
CA PHE A 38 3.17 -8.69 12.28
C PHE A 38 2.77 -7.28 12.66
N GLU A 39 3.36 -6.82 13.75
CA GLU A 39 3.24 -5.46 14.23
C GLU A 39 4.62 -4.95 14.64
N GLY A 40 4.79 -3.64 14.66
CA GLY A 40 6.05 -3.06 15.09
C GLY A 40 6.09 -1.56 14.89
N LYS A 41 7.31 -1.03 14.78
CA LYS A 41 7.53 0.40 14.62
C LYS A 41 8.60 0.67 13.58
N MET A 42 8.30 1.64 12.73
CA MET A 42 9.23 2.17 11.75
C MET A 42 10.34 2.98 12.44
N HIS A 43 11.58 2.84 11.97
CA HIS A 43 12.65 3.72 12.41
C HIS A 43 12.38 5.16 11.98
N ALA A 44 12.78 6.14 12.80
CA ALA A 44 12.48 7.56 12.55
C ALA A 44 12.98 8.05 11.18
N LYS A 45 14.16 7.58 10.74
CA LYS A 45 14.71 7.90 9.41
C LYS A 45 13.80 7.38 8.28
N THR A 46 13.35 6.14 8.39
CA THR A 46 12.46 5.50 7.42
C THR A 46 11.07 6.15 7.40
N LEU A 47 10.56 6.57 8.56
CA LEU A 47 9.31 7.32 8.65
C LEU A 47 9.41 8.69 7.97
N LEU A 48 10.55 9.36 8.12
CA LEU A 48 10.82 10.61 7.42
C LEU A 48 10.91 10.40 5.91
N GLU A 49 11.53 9.31 5.44
CA GLU A 49 11.57 8.95 4.02
C GLU A 49 10.15 8.74 3.46
N LEU A 50 9.31 7.95 4.13
CA LEU A 50 7.91 7.75 3.73
C LEU A 50 7.15 9.07 3.65
N ARG A 51 7.28 9.94 4.67
CA ARG A 51 6.63 11.26 4.68
C ARG A 51 7.05 12.12 3.50
N LYS A 52 8.34 12.12 3.15
CA LYS A 52 8.85 12.85 1.98
C LYS A 52 8.25 12.29 0.68
N MET A 53 8.17 10.97 0.54
CA MET A 53 7.57 10.34 -0.63
C MET A 53 6.10 10.73 -0.78
N LEU A 54 5.32 10.66 0.30
CA LEU A 54 3.91 11.05 0.30
C LEU A 54 3.71 12.54 -0.04
N ASN A 55 4.53 13.43 0.54
CA ASN A 55 4.44 14.86 0.26
C ASN A 55 4.82 15.22 -1.18
N ASN A 56 5.76 14.48 -1.78
CA ASN A 56 6.26 14.75 -3.13
C ASN A 56 5.43 14.07 -4.23
N SER A 57 4.62 13.07 -3.90
CA SER A 57 3.92 12.23 -4.88
C SER A 57 2.63 12.85 -5.43
N GLN A 58 2.30 14.09 -5.04
CA GLN A 58 1.11 14.83 -5.50
C GLN A 58 -0.16 13.96 -5.53
N LEU A 59 -0.32 13.07 -4.54
CA LEU A 59 -1.31 11.99 -4.56
C LEU A 59 -2.74 12.51 -4.71
N TYR A 60 -3.02 13.70 -4.21
CA TYR A 60 -4.29 14.39 -4.40
C TYR A 60 -4.60 14.69 -5.88
N VAL A 61 -3.58 15.08 -6.67
CA VAL A 61 -3.76 15.30 -8.12
C VAL A 61 -4.00 13.97 -8.82
N LEU A 62 -3.29 12.92 -8.40
CA LEU A 62 -3.47 11.58 -8.95
C LEU A 62 -4.90 11.08 -8.68
N ASP A 63 -5.34 11.12 -7.43
CA ASP A 63 -6.69 10.74 -6.97
C ASP A 63 -7.81 11.40 -7.80
N GLN A 64 -7.65 12.68 -8.13
CA GLN A 64 -8.68 13.43 -8.85
C GLN A 64 -8.63 13.31 -10.38
N LYS A 65 -7.43 13.17 -10.96
CA LYS A 65 -7.22 13.36 -12.40
C LYS A 65 -6.76 12.11 -13.11
N TRP A 66 -6.18 11.17 -12.40
CA TRP A 66 -5.65 9.97 -13.02
C TRP A 66 -6.78 8.96 -13.28
N LYS A 67 -6.77 8.42 -14.48
CA LYS A 67 -7.62 7.31 -14.88
C LYS A 67 -6.73 6.24 -15.45
N GLN A 68 -7.00 5.00 -15.07
CA GLN A 68 -6.42 3.84 -15.71
C GLN A 68 -6.68 3.90 -17.21
N LEU A 69 -5.61 3.78 -18.01
CA LEU A 69 -5.70 3.86 -19.46
C LEU A 69 -5.74 2.47 -20.09
N THR A 70 -5.23 1.47 -19.39
CA THR A 70 -5.22 0.09 -19.88
C THR A 70 -6.37 -0.74 -19.33
N SER A 71 -6.88 -1.67 -20.14
CA SER A 71 -7.71 -2.77 -19.64
C SER A 71 -7.01 -3.54 -18.52
N PRO A 72 -7.75 -4.32 -17.70
CA PRO A 72 -7.15 -5.29 -16.80
C PRO A 72 -6.04 -6.09 -17.47
N ASN A 73 -4.91 -6.20 -16.80
CA ASN A 73 -3.70 -6.83 -17.30
C ASN A 73 -3.05 -7.67 -16.20
N ASP A 74 -1.93 -8.32 -16.52
CA ASP A 74 -1.21 -9.21 -15.60
C ASP A 74 -0.38 -8.45 -14.55
N GLN A 75 -0.66 -7.18 -14.29
CA GLN A 75 0.01 -6.41 -13.24
C GLN A 75 -0.71 -6.58 -11.89
N PRO A 76 0.02 -6.42 -10.77
CA PRO A 76 -0.58 -6.44 -9.45
C PRO A 76 -1.52 -5.23 -9.29
N ARG A 77 -2.62 -5.45 -8.56
CA ARG A 77 -3.49 -4.38 -8.09
C ARG A 77 -2.90 -3.77 -6.83
N TYR A 78 -2.87 -2.44 -6.80
CA TYR A 78 -2.48 -1.64 -5.67
C TYR A 78 -3.65 -0.80 -5.16
N ASN A 79 -3.83 -0.81 -3.85
CA ASN A 79 -4.80 0.02 -3.16
C ASN A 79 -4.06 0.89 -2.16
N TYR A 80 -4.26 2.20 -2.22
CA TYR A 80 -3.72 3.17 -1.26
C TYR A 80 -4.89 3.88 -0.61
N ILE A 81 -4.84 3.98 0.71
CA ILE A 81 -5.81 4.72 1.50
C ILE A 81 -5.00 5.58 2.45
N ILE A 82 -5.12 6.89 2.31
CA ILE A 82 -4.28 7.84 3.06
C ILE A 82 -5.20 8.84 3.72
N GLU A 83 -5.22 8.81 5.04
CA GLU A 83 -5.87 9.83 5.85
C GLU A 83 -4.93 11.02 6.02
N LEU A 84 -5.41 12.19 5.60
CA LEU A 84 -4.73 13.47 5.79
C LEU A 84 -5.00 14.02 7.19
N THR A 85 -4.16 14.95 7.63
CA THR A 85 -4.28 15.57 8.95
C THR A 85 -5.59 16.35 9.16
N ASP A 86 -6.24 16.76 8.08
CA ASP A 86 -7.54 17.43 8.10
C ASP A 86 -8.74 16.45 8.05
N GLY A 87 -8.47 15.15 8.13
CA GLY A 87 -9.48 14.08 8.09
C GLY A 87 -9.95 13.69 6.69
N ARG A 88 -9.44 14.31 5.63
CA ARG A 88 -9.76 13.87 4.26
C ARG A 88 -9.06 12.56 3.93
N LEU A 89 -9.74 11.71 3.16
CA LEU A 89 -9.18 10.47 2.64
C LEU A 89 -8.78 10.64 1.17
N ILE A 90 -7.57 10.20 0.83
CA ILE A 90 -7.15 9.93 -0.54
C ILE A 90 -7.26 8.43 -0.75
N GLN A 91 -7.94 8.01 -1.81
CA GLN A 91 -8.13 6.59 -2.12
C GLN A 91 -7.75 6.33 -3.58
N ILE A 92 -6.70 5.55 -3.78
CA ILE A 92 -6.21 5.21 -5.11
C ILE A 92 -6.29 3.70 -5.29
N ASN A 93 -6.86 3.26 -6.40
CA ASN A 93 -6.99 1.87 -6.75
C ASN A 93 -6.56 1.69 -8.21
N THR A 94 -5.57 0.85 -8.46
CA THR A 94 -5.01 0.72 -9.81
C THR A 94 -4.36 -0.63 -10.04
N ASN A 95 -4.52 -1.19 -11.24
CA ASN A 95 -3.64 -2.22 -11.80
C ASN A 95 -2.81 -1.71 -12.99
N ASP A 96 -2.80 -0.39 -13.19
CA ASP A 96 -2.05 0.35 -14.21
C ASP A 96 -1.31 1.47 -13.50
N GLN A 97 -0.26 1.14 -12.76
CA GLN A 97 0.29 2.05 -11.77
C GLN A 97 0.93 3.28 -12.45
N HIS A 98 0.56 4.49 -12.01
CA HIS A 98 1.24 5.71 -12.45
C HIS A 98 2.68 5.74 -11.92
N PRO A 99 3.70 6.13 -12.71
CA PRO A 99 5.12 6.07 -12.30
C PRO A 99 5.45 6.77 -10.98
N ILE A 100 4.67 7.79 -10.61
CA ILE A 100 4.82 8.51 -9.33
C ILE A 100 4.60 7.61 -8.09
N LEU A 101 3.90 6.49 -8.27
CA LEU A 101 3.61 5.52 -7.23
C LEU A 101 4.65 4.39 -7.15
N ASP A 102 5.52 4.23 -8.16
CA ASP A 102 6.49 3.12 -8.24
C ASP A 102 7.35 3.02 -7.00
N SER A 103 7.99 4.12 -6.63
CA SER A 103 8.82 4.15 -5.42
C SER A 103 7.99 3.91 -4.16
N LEU A 104 6.76 4.43 -4.09
CA LEU A 104 5.89 4.27 -2.92
C LEU A 104 5.48 2.80 -2.75
N SER A 105 5.06 2.14 -3.83
CA SER A 105 4.74 0.71 -3.84
C SER A 105 5.94 -0.14 -3.46
N GLU A 106 7.09 0.10 -4.08
CA GLU A 106 8.31 -0.65 -3.78
C GLU A 106 8.69 -0.51 -2.30
N PHE A 107 8.59 0.71 -1.77
CA PHE A 107 8.84 0.99 -0.35
C PHE A 107 7.89 0.21 0.56
N LEU A 108 6.59 0.25 0.28
CA LEU A 108 5.55 -0.38 1.12
C LEU A 108 5.56 -1.90 1.03
N ILE A 109 5.81 -2.47 -0.15
CA ILE A 109 5.99 -3.92 -0.35
C ILE A 109 7.17 -4.43 0.48
N ASN A 110 8.28 -3.67 0.50
CA ASN A 110 9.50 -4.05 1.22
C ASN A 110 9.57 -3.49 2.64
N ILE A 111 8.46 -3.01 3.21
CA ILE A 111 8.45 -2.36 4.52
C ILE A 111 8.96 -3.28 5.63
N HIS A 112 8.73 -4.59 5.50
CA HIS A 112 9.19 -5.60 6.46
C HIS A 112 10.73 -5.67 6.57
N LYS A 113 11.46 -5.24 5.54
CA LYS A 113 12.93 -5.12 5.55
C LYS A 113 13.40 -3.79 6.15
N LYS A 114 12.50 -2.83 6.36
CA LYS A 114 12.78 -1.45 6.77
C LYS A 114 12.24 -1.11 8.17
N ALA A 115 11.62 -2.08 8.85
CA ALA A 115 11.03 -1.92 10.15
C ALA A 115 11.39 -3.07 11.08
N SER A 116 11.40 -2.79 12.38
CA SER A 116 11.50 -3.81 13.40
C SER A 116 10.11 -4.38 13.65
N LEU A 117 9.84 -5.57 13.11
CA LEU A 117 8.55 -6.25 13.20
C LEU A 117 8.63 -7.48 14.11
N THR A 118 7.58 -7.69 14.90
CA THR A 118 7.37 -8.88 15.71
C THR A 118 6.06 -9.54 15.30
N LYS A 119 5.99 -10.87 15.42
CA LYS A 119 4.78 -11.62 15.08
C LYS A 119 3.62 -11.17 15.97
N ALA A 120 2.50 -10.80 15.36
CA ALA A 120 1.33 -10.36 16.10
C ALA A 120 0.59 -11.56 16.71
N THR A 121 -0.07 -11.33 17.85
CA THR A 121 -0.91 -12.34 18.52
C THR A 121 -2.24 -12.55 17.80
N GLY A 122 -2.69 -11.55 17.03
CA GLY A 122 -3.97 -11.56 16.32
C GLY A 122 -3.87 -11.06 14.88
N LYS A 123 -5.03 -10.94 14.24
CA LYS A 123 -5.17 -10.32 12.91
C LYS A 123 -5.50 -8.84 13.07
N HIS A 124 -4.86 -8.00 12.26
CA HIS A 124 -5.23 -6.59 12.14
C HIS A 124 -6.33 -6.42 11.09
N ASN A 125 -7.31 -5.58 11.39
CA ASN A 125 -8.37 -5.23 10.45
C ASN A 125 -7.93 -4.00 9.65
N PHE A 126 -7.27 -4.25 8.52
CA PHE A 126 -6.84 -3.20 7.62
C PHE A 126 -8.04 -2.50 6.99
N GLU A 127 -7.97 -1.17 6.88
CA GLU A 127 -8.92 -0.38 6.11
C GLU A 127 -8.96 -0.83 4.64
N ILE A 128 -10.14 -0.89 4.04
CA ILE A 128 -10.32 -1.35 2.65
C ILE A 128 -10.90 -0.21 1.83
N SER A 129 -10.40 -0.02 0.60
CA SER A 129 -10.88 1.04 -0.28
C SER A 129 -12.33 0.77 -0.66
N THR A 130 -13.15 1.81 -0.62
CA THR A 130 -14.56 1.78 -1.05
C THR A 130 -14.72 2.06 -2.54
N ILE A 131 -13.61 2.38 -3.23
CA ILE A 131 -13.64 2.67 -4.67
C ILE A 131 -13.70 1.35 -5.43
N GLU A 132 -14.85 1.12 -6.06
CA GLU A 132 -15.12 -0.07 -6.88
C GLU A 132 -14.74 0.13 -8.35
N ASP A 133 -14.53 1.38 -8.78
CA ASP A 133 -14.38 1.80 -10.18
C ASP A 133 -13.13 1.28 -10.90
N TYR A 134 -12.23 0.62 -10.17
CA TYR A 134 -11.00 0.03 -10.70
C TYR A 134 -10.90 -1.48 -10.42
N ARG A 135 -12.02 -2.13 -10.07
CA ARG A 135 -12.06 -3.60 -10.04
C ARG A 135 -11.82 -4.13 -11.45
N VAL A 136 -10.81 -4.99 -11.58
CA VAL A 136 -10.80 -6.01 -12.63
C VAL A 136 -11.99 -6.92 -12.37
N THR A 137 -13.11 -6.69 -13.05
CA THR A 137 -14.16 -7.71 -13.16
C THR A 137 -13.58 -8.89 -13.93
N LEU A 138 -13.24 -9.95 -13.21
CA LEU A 138 -13.11 -11.27 -13.80
C LEU A 138 -14.53 -11.67 -14.24
N ASN A 139 -14.76 -11.74 -15.55
CA ASN A 139 -15.93 -12.42 -16.10
C ASN A 139 -15.85 -13.91 -15.81
#